data_AF-A0A7S3CSA2-F1
#
_entry.id   AF-A0A7S3CSA2-F1
#
_cell.length_a   1.000
_cell.length_b   1.000
_cell.length_c   1.000
_cell.angle_alpha   90.00
_cell.angle_beta   90.00
_cell.angle_gamma   90.00
#
_symmetry.space_group_name_H-M   'P 1'
#
loop_
_entity.id
_entity.type
_entity.pdbx_description
1 polymer ?
#
loop_
_entity_poly.entity_id
_entity_poly.type
_entity_poly.pdbx_seq_one_letter_code
_entity_poly.pdbx_strand_id
1 'polypeptide(L)'
;KMMSKLLTGAPLLLLLASNPDSVSAGGCPFGFDQKTEEVESNQEVESEVETTSEATSQRRSLRTDMYAVDLFECPYGITETKKDFAPVDYRRISFLIHEYYDIFKEKDYKAEGLFAGCILRMAGHDFMDFRMTENGPTGGSDGCTHFPDRANGGLIKCLSEYRFPEIYAKVCKDISLADFLVVAAETVVARTTAAAHSDSDHFAEGTMAQDFRSKFRFGRETRATCEDSINKVASPESGCEGPLGLRGVFIENIYGKFPEAMAWRLTAAISGAHTLGGAAPERSGYVGYWGSRDTTGKFDNDYFRSMLLKGWGPYHITEEGKPDKNEWYRIDAGSDPYTSHMQMMLDSDLCLAFRTGGPHPEQLLAKDSNCCAWIEPKIAFLDGEMGEFCGLPYKNTLATKPFKKFDCCGYQDQGNDIADCNDIRHPNGYAYDDVLDFAQNQDHFFEAYKLAWKIATENGHEKYLTPLYRPGVDVDLNALKGGHDAVTFTH
;
A
#
# COMPACT_ATOMS: atom_id res chain seq x y z
N LYS A 1 -19.02 -76.15 9.00
CA LYS A 1 -17.60 -76.28 9.42
C LYS A 1 -17.10 -74.84 9.61
N MET A 2 -17.11 -74.32 10.84
CA MET A 2 -15.93 -74.22 11.75
C MET A 2 -14.90 -73.21 11.22
N MET A 3 -14.63 -72.07 11.89
CA MET A 3 -13.86 -71.88 13.15
C MET A 3 -12.38 -72.27 13.00
N SER A 4 -11.36 -71.53 13.50
CA SER A 4 -11.23 -70.26 14.29
C SER A 4 -9.88 -69.57 13.87
N LYS A 5 -9.17 -68.62 14.50
CA LYS A 5 -9.16 -67.94 15.83
C LYS A 5 -8.37 -66.60 15.67
N LEU A 6 -8.87 -65.41 16.02
CA LEU A 6 -8.82 -64.71 17.33
C LEU A 6 -7.41 -64.46 17.92
N LEU A 7 -6.97 -63.18 17.98
CA LEU A 7 -6.00 -62.51 18.89
C LEU A 7 -5.84 -61.04 18.38
N THR A 8 -6.57 -60.04 18.87
CA THR A 8 -6.22 -59.14 20.00
C THR A 8 -4.87 -58.43 19.91
N GLY A 9 -4.88 -57.11 19.67
CA GLY A 9 -3.71 -56.23 19.80
C GLY A 9 -4.09 -54.77 19.50
N ALA A 10 -4.14 -53.92 20.53
CA ALA A 10 -4.45 -52.50 20.40
C ALA A 10 -3.24 -51.66 20.83
N PRO A 11 -2.75 -50.73 19.99
CA PRO A 11 -1.86 -49.68 20.43
C PRO A 11 -2.67 -48.49 20.97
N LEU A 12 -2.19 -47.93 22.08
CA LEU A 12 -2.74 -46.71 22.70
C LEU A 12 -2.52 -45.51 21.77
N LEU A 13 -3.58 -44.94 21.21
CA LEU A 13 -3.47 -43.72 20.40
C LEU A 13 -3.32 -42.51 21.35
N LEU A 14 -2.11 -41.97 21.45
CA LEU A 14 -1.87 -40.73 22.21
C LEU A 14 -2.53 -39.55 21.49
N LEU A 15 -3.53 -38.95 22.12
CA LEU A 15 -4.00 -37.61 21.79
C LEU A 15 -2.94 -36.60 22.24
N LEU A 16 -1.94 -36.38 21.39
CA LEU A 16 -1.14 -35.16 21.45
C LEU A 16 -2.01 -34.00 20.98
N ALA A 17 -2.54 -33.23 21.94
CA ALA A 17 -3.12 -31.93 21.64
C ALA A 17 -1.98 -31.00 21.19
N SER A 18 -1.96 -30.64 19.92
CA SER A 18 -1.10 -29.56 19.41
C SER A 18 -1.63 -28.23 19.91
N ASN A 19 -0.83 -27.48 20.68
CA ASN A 19 -1.18 -26.13 21.11
C ASN A 19 -1.46 -25.24 19.87
N PRO A 20 -2.58 -24.50 19.84
CA PRO A 20 -2.88 -23.53 18.78
C PRO A 20 -2.22 -22.17 19.07
N ASP A 21 -0.92 -22.17 19.34
CA ASP A 21 -0.11 -20.99 19.66
C ASP A 21 1.05 -20.84 18.65
N SER A 22 1.49 -19.61 18.41
CA SER A 22 2.55 -19.21 17.45
C SER A 22 2.24 -19.37 15.94
N VAL A 23 1.13 -18.76 15.49
CA VAL A 23 1.09 -18.19 14.13
C VAL A 23 1.80 -16.83 14.17
N SER A 24 2.93 -16.68 13.49
CA SER A 24 3.58 -15.35 13.34
C SER A 24 2.80 -14.52 12.33
N ALA A 25 2.00 -13.57 12.82
CA ALA A 25 1.28 -12.61 11.98
C ALA A 25 2.27 -11.57 11.44
N GLY A 26 2.36 -11.42 10.11
CA GLY A 26 3.37 -10.59 9.44
C GLY A 26 3.28 -9.09 9.77
N GLY A 27 4.41 -8.39 9.66
CA GLY A 27 4.45 -6.93 9.88
C GLY A 27 4.10 -6.12 8.63
N CYS A 28 3.53 -4.93 8.83
CA CYS A 28 3.06 -3.98 7.82
C CYS A 28 3.91 -3.84 6.53
N PRO A 29 3.31 -3.62 5.33
CA PRO A 29 4.06 -3.40 4.08
C PRO A 29 4.76 -2.03 3.86
N PHE A 30 4.38 -0.93 4.53
CA PHE A 30 4.73 0.45 4.10
C PHE A 30 5.63 1.25 5.09
N GLY A 31 6.65 2.01 4.64
CA GLY A 31 7.59 2.71 5.54
C GLY A 31 8.64 3.68 4.94
N PHE A 32 9.34 4.45 5.80
CA PHE A 32 10.34 5.50 5.47
C PHE A 32 11.33 5.67 6.67
N ASP A 33 12.65 5.97 6.54
CA ASP A 33 13.23 7.20 5.94
C ASP A 33 14.65 7.07 5.29
N GLN A 34 15.69 7.62 5.95
CA GLN A 34 17.09 7.78 5.52
C GLN A 34 18.03 7.72 6.74
N LYS A 35 19.29 7.31 6.54
CA LYS A 35 20.35 7.41 7.56
C LYS A 35 21.00 8.79 7.53
N THR A 36 21.15 9.43 8.68
CA THR A 36 22.09 10.55 8.88
C THR A 36 23.49 9.99 9.12
N GLU A 37 24.50 10.48 8.40
CA GLU A 37 25.91 10.15 8.65
C GLU A 37 26.39 10.84 9.94
N GLU A 38 26.92 10.08 10.89
CA GLU A 38 27.61 10.63 12.05
C GLU A 38 29.06 10.99 11.67
N VAL A 39 29.46 12.23 11.93
CA VAL A 39 30.83 12.70 11.68
C VAL A 39 31.70 12.30 12.86
N GLU A 40 32.71 11.45 12.63
CA GLU A 40 33.71 11.11 13.63
C GLU A 40 34.47 12.35 14.14
N SER A 41 34.56 12.51 15.46
CA SER A 41 35.64 13.28 16.07
C SER A 41 36.01 12.70 17.44
N ASN A 42 37.23 12.16 17.54
CA ASN A 42 37.77 11.61 18.78
C ASN A 42 38.26 12.73 19.72
N GLN A 43 37.89 12.67 21.00
CA GLN A 43 38.84 13.01 22.06
C GLN A 43 38.47 12.37 23.41
N GLU A 44 39.41 11.58 23.96
CA GLU A 44 39.32 11.05 25.32
C GLU A 44 39.64 12.15 26.36
N VAL A 45 38.78 12.32 27.36
CA VAL A 45 39.13 12.96 28.63
C VAL A 45 38.39 12.23 29.76
N GLU A 46 39.12 11.51 30.60
CA GLU A 46 38.58 11.00 31.87
C GLU A 46 38.44 12.15 32.87
N SER A 47 37.26 12.30 33.48
CA SER A 47 37.12 13.02 34.76
C SER A 47 35.93 12.49 35.57
N GLU A 48 36.20 12.06 36.79
CA GLU A 48 35.17 11.61 37.74
C GLU A 48 34.34 12.80 38.23
N VAL A 49 33.02 12.77 38.04
CA VAL A 49 32.07 13.71 38.66
C VAL A 49 30.84 12.95 39.15
N GLU A 50 30.36 13.32 40.34
CA GLU A 50 29.31 12.63 41.10
C GLU A 50 28.00 12.38 40.34
N THR A 51 27.40 11.22 40.61
CA THR A 51 26.12 10.80 40.04
C THR A 51 24.92 11.50 40.68
N THR A 52 24.33 12.47 39.98
CA THR A 52 22.97 12.99 40.27
C THR A 52 22.00 12.57 39.15
N SER A 53 21.39 11.40 39.30
CA SER A 53 20.59 10.75 38.25
C SER A 53 19.15 11.29 38.14
N GLU A 54 18.99 12.52 37.67
CA GLU A 54 17.68 13.09 37.27
C GLU A 54 17.63 13.50 35.78
N ALA A 55 18.14 12.62 34.91
CA ALA A 55 17.91 12.66 33.46
C ALA A 55 16.77 11.69 33.11
N THR A 56 15.53 12.19 33.13
CA THR A 56 14.31 11.37 33.01
C THR A 56 14.10 10.83 31.60
N SER A 57 14.81 9.74 31.26
CA SER A 57 14.63 8.96 30.03
C SER A 57 13.29 8.23 30.04
N GLN A 58 12.20 8.99 29.88
CA GLN A 58 10.88 8.45 29.59
C GLN A 58 10.88 7.92 28.16
N ARG A 59 11.35 6.68 28.00
CA ARG A 59 10.69 5.76 27.07
C ARG A 59 9.23 5.67 27.52
N ARG A 60 8.37 6.55 26.98
CA ARG A 60 6.91 6.34 27.03
C ARG A 60 6.68 4.96 26.44
N SER A 61 6.28 4.00 27.27
CA SER A 61 5.70 2.76 26.76
C SER A 61 4.60 3.16 25.81
N LEU A 62 4.64 2.66 24.57
CA LEU A 62 3.52 2.85 23.65
C LEU A 62 2.26 2.33 24.34
N ARG A 63 1.19 3.13 24.28
CA ARG A 63 -0.11 2.75 24.78
C ARG A 63 -0.60 1.54 23.99
N THR A 64 -0.90 0.45 24.68
CA THR A 64 -1.49 -0.77 24.08
C THR A 64 -2.94 -0.54 23.61
N ASP A 65 -3.50 0.61 23.99
CA ASP A 65 -4.88 1.06 23.86
C ASP A 65 -5.02 2.31 22.96
N MET A 66 -4.06 2.60 22.07
CA MET A 66 -4.07 3.80 21.23
C MET A 66 -4.74 3.57 19.86
N TYR A 67 -5.71 4.40 19.53
CA TYR A 67 -6.44 4.38 18.26
C TYR A 67 -6.23 5.67 17.45
N ALA A 68 -6.71 5.69 16.20
CA ALA A 68 -6.67 6.86 15.33
C ALA A 68 -7.16 8.15 16.03
N VAL A 69 -8.28 8.09 16.74
CA VAL A 69 -8.84 9.25 17.45
C VAL A 69 -7.95 9.84 18.56
N ASP A 70 -7.03 9.05 19.14
CA ASP A 70 -6.04 9.55 20.12
C ASP A 70 -4.90 10.34 19.46
N LEU A 71 -4.72 10.21 18.15
CA LEU A 71 -3.71 10.97 17.38
C LEU A 71 -4.35 12.17 16.65
N PHE A 72 -5.56 11.98 16.13
CA PHE A 72 -6.34 12.97 15.40
C PHE A 72 -7.28 13.74 16.35
N GLU A 73 -6.73 14.36 17.40
CA GLU A 73 -7.51 15.15 18.37
C GLU A 73 -8.31 16.26 17.67
N CYS A 74 -9.63 16.28 17.89
CA CYS A 74 -10.48 17.37 17.44
C CYS A 74 -11.08 18.15 18.64
N PRO A 75 -10.79 19.46 18.80
CA PRO A 75 -11.29 20.25 19.92
C PRO A 75 -12.81 20.49 19.91
N TYR A 76 -13.49 20.13 18.81
CA TYR A 76 -14.94 20.19 18.67
C TYR A 76 -15.65 18.87 19.01
N GLY A 77 -14.91 17.75 19.11
CA GLY A 77 -15.43 16.45 19.53
C GLY A 77 -16.53 15.83 18.65
N ILE A 78 -16.63 16.19 17.36
CA ILE A 78 -17.64 15.62 16.46
C ILE A 78 -17.19 14.27 15.90
N THR A 79 -18.15 13.34 15.77
CA THR A 79 -17.96 12.04 15.11
C THR A 79 -18.62 11.97 13.73
N GLU A 80 -19.60 12.83 13.43
CA GLU A 80 -20.31 12.91 12.14
C GLU A 80 -19.84 14.10 11.28
N THR A 81 -19.80 13.92 9.96
CA THR A 81 -19.69 15.02 8.98
C THR A 81 -20.98 15.84 8.94
N LYS A 82 -20.87 17.18 8.77
CA LYS A 82 -22.04 18.08 8.81
C LYS A 82 -23.06 17.78 7.71
N LYS A 83 -24.35 17.98 8.01
CA LYS A 83 -25.48 17.56 7.15
C LYS A 83 -25.65 18.40 5.87
N ASP A 84 -25.03 19.57 5.86
CA ASP A 84 -24.90 20.52 4.75
C ASP A 84 -23.52 20.46 4.06
N PHE A 85 -22.70 19.43 4.33
CA PHE A 85 -21.43 19.22 3.63
C PHE A 85 -21.66 19.14 2.11
N ALA A 86 -20.83 19.88 1.38
CA ALA A 86 -21.07 20.24 -0.01
C ALA A 86 -19.77 20.23 -0.85
N PRO A 87 -19.83 20.31 -2.19
CA PRO A 87 -18.66 20.29 -3.07
C PRO A 87 -17.59 21.35 -2.77
N VAL A 88 -17.95 22.44 -2.08
CA VAL A 88 -17.02 23.49 -1.62
C VAL A 88 -16.21 23.07 -0.40
N ASP A 89 -16.77 22.28 0.52
CA ASP A 89 -16.05 21.75 1.68
C ASP A 89 -14.99 20.73 1.27
N TYR A 90 -15.36 19.83 0.36
CA TYR A 90 -14.41 18.89 -0.27
C TYR A 90 -13.27 19.65 -0.94
N ARG A 91 -13.57 20.63 -1.83
CA ARG A 91 -12.53 21.45 -2.49
C ARG A 91 -11.60 22.13 -1.46
N ARG A 92 -12.14 22.70 -0.38
CA ARG A 92 -11.36 23.34 0.69
C ARG A 92 -10.41 22.36 1.38
N ILE A 93 -10.86 21.14 1.69
CA ILE A 93 -10.03 20.11 2.33
C ILE A 93 -8.92 19.66 1.38
N SER A 94 -9.24 19.41 0.11
CA SER A 94 -8.23 19.04 -0.90
C SER A 94 -7.16 20.12 -1.09
N PHE A 95 -7.55 21.40 -1.17
CA PHE A 95 -6.58 22.49 -1.30
C PHE A 95 -5.67 22.63 -0.08
N LEU A 96 -6.20 22.49 1.14
CA LEU A 96 -5.37 22.47 2.36
C LEU A 96 -4.37 21.31 2.38
N ILE A 97 -4.71 20.16 1.77
CA ILE A 97 -3.81 19.01 1.65
C ILE A 97 -2.75 19.25 0.56
N HIS A 98 -3.08 19.96 -0.51
CA HIS A 98 -2.07 20.41 -1.50
C HIS A 98 -1.05 21.36 -0.88
N GLU A 99 -1.47 22.32 -0.05
CA GLU A 99 -0.54 23.23 0.65
C GLU A 99 0.53 22.45 1.43
N TYR A 100 0.15 21.36 2.11
CA TYR A 100 1.10 20.51 2.84
C TYR A 100 1.94 19.64 1.89
N TYR A 101 1.34 19.04 0.86
CA TYR A 101 2.05 18.27 -0.17
C TYR A 101 3.17 19.11 -0.82
N ASP A 102 2.87 20.36 -1.21
CA ASP A 102 3.83 21.26 -1.84
C ASP A 102 4.90 21.74 -0.85
N ILE A 103 4.57 21.94 0.44
CA ILE A 103 5.56 22.20 1.53
C ILE A 103 6.54 21.03 1.74
N PHE A 104 6.19 19.79 1.39
CA PHE A 104 7.12 18.66 1.44
C PHE A 104 7.91 18.50 0.14
N LYS A 105 7.28 18.73 -1.02
CA LYS A 105 7.89 18.72 -2.35
C LYS A 105 9.12 19.65 -2.48
N GLU A 106 9.12 20.79 -1.79
CA GLU A 106 10.25 21.73 -1.81
C GLU A 106 11.48 21.27 -1.00
N LYS A 107 11.43 20.14 -0.29
CA LYS A 107 12.50 19.69 0.64
C LYS A 107 13.38 18.58 0.10
N ASP A 108 12.78 17.54 -0.48
CA ASP A 108 13.42 16.36 -1.06
C ASP A 108 12.46 15.78 -2.10
N TYR A 109 12.97 15.34 -3.25
CA TYR A 109 12.19 14.79 -4.38
C TYR A 109 11.39 13.53 -4.02
N LYS A 110 11.69 12.93 -2.86
CA LYS A 110 10.94 11.82 -2.30
C LYS A 110 9.75 12.30 -1.47
N ALA A 111 9.88 13.43 -0.77
CA ALA A 111 9.10 13.74 0.42
C ALA A 111 7.61 13.93 0.16
N GLU A 112 7.22 14.46 -1.00
CA GLU A 112 5.81 14.55 -1.40
C GLU A 112 5.21 13.17 -1.75
N GLY A 113 6.02 12.27 -2.31
CA GLY A 113 5.67 10.87 -2.53
C GLY A 113 5.52 10.08 -1.22
N LEU A 114 6.39 10.35 -0.23
CA LEU A 114 6.30 9.73 1.10
C LEU A 114 5.07 10.26 1.87
N PHE A 115 4.80 11.56 1.80
CA PHE A 115 3.60 12.21 2.32
C PHE A 115 2.32 11.60 1.72
N ALA A 116 2.26 11.48 0.40
CA ALA A 116 1.11 10.90 -0.32
C ALA A 116 0.91 9.43 0.05
N GLY A 117 1.98 8.62 0.04
CA GLY A 117 1.94 7.22 0.47
C GLY A 117 1.51 7.05 1.93
N CYS A 118 1.91 7.97 2.82
CA CYS A 118 1.50 7.95 4.23
C CYS A 118 -0.02 8.12 4.43
N ILE A 119 -0.61 9.09 3.73
CA ILE A 119 -2.04 9.39 3.80
C ILE A 119 -2.86 8.28 3.13
N LEU A 120 -2.43 7.83 1.95
CA LEU A 120 -3.08 6.73 1.23
C LEU A 120 -3.04 5.43 2.04
N ARG A 121 -1.89 5.12 2.66
CA ARG A 121 -1.76 4.01 3.60
C ARG A 121 -2.75 4.13 4.75
N MET A 122 -2.85 5.28 5.41
CA MET A 122 -3.76 5.43 6.56
C MET A 122 -5.21 5.08 6.19
N ALA A 123 -5.72 5.62 5.08
CA ALA A 123 -7.07 5.32 4.61
C ALA A 123 -7.23 3.87 4.10
N GLY A 124 -6.16 3.27 3.56
CA GLY A 124 -6.14 1.85 3.20
C GLY A 124 -6.20 0.91 4.41
N HIS A 125 -5.49 1.25 5.48
CA HIS A 125 -5.49 0.49 6.74
C HIS A 125 -6.84 0.59 7.47
N ASP A 126 -7.51 1.74 7.35
CA ASP A 126 -8.89 1.96 7.77
C ASP A 126 -9.84 0.95 7.07
N PHE A 127 -9.90 0.92 5.73
CA PHE A 127 -10.85 0.01 5.05
C PHE A 127 -10.47 -1.48 5.07
N MET A 128 -9.19 -1.84 5.27
CA MET A 128 -8.75 -3.24 5.17
C MET A 128 -9.23 -4.15 6.31
N ASP A 129 -9.72 -3.57 7.42
CA ASP A 129 -10.31 -4.33 8.53
C ASP A 129 -11.77 -4.78 8.24
N PHE A 130 -12.37 -4.34 7.13
CA PHE A 130 -13.74 -4.68 6.76
C PHE A 130 -13.96 -6.19 6.72
N ARG A 131 -15.00 -6.69 7.39
CA ARG A 131 -15.42 -8.11 7.32
C ARG A 131 -16.93 -8.26 7.19
N MET A 132 -17.33 -9.21 6.34
CA MET A 132 -18.72 -9.67 6.27
C MET A 132 -18.93 -10.82 7.27
N THR A 133 -19.65 -10.56 8.35
CA THR A 133 -19.96 -11.58 9.39
C THR A 133 -21.43 -12.02 9.31
N GLU A 134 -21.78 -13.11 10.01
CA GLU A 134 -23.18 -13.56 10.16
C GLU A 134 -24.09 -12.48 10.78
N ASN A 135 -23.53 -11.58 11.59
CA ASN A 135 -24.25 -10.47 12.22
C ASN A 135 -24.31 -9.20 11.35
N GLY A 136 -23.70 -9.22 10.16
CA GLY A 136 -23.55 -8.07 9.27
C GLY A 136 -22.09 -7.63 9.08
N PRO A 137 -21.86 -6.50 8.39
CA PRO A 137 -20.52 -5.92 8.23
C PRO A 137 -19.96 -5.40 9.57
N THR A 138 -18.66 -5.56 9.78
CA THR A 138 -17.88 -4.81 10.80
C THR A 138 -16.62 -4.22 10.17
N GLY A 139 -16.11 -3.12 10.72
CA GLY A 139 -14.99 -2.40 10.14
C GLY A 139 -15.33 -1.68 8.82
N GLY A 140 -14.30 -1.42 8.02
CA GLY A 140 -14.35 -0.56 6.83
C GLY A 140 -13.92 0.85 7.17
N SER A 141 -14.21 1.84 6.29
CA SER A 141 -13.82 3.24 6.56
C SER A 141 -14.64 3.89 7.68
N ASP A 142 -14.45 3.47 8.94
CA ASP A 142 -15.05 4.06 10.13
C ASP A 142 -14.10 5.00 10.90
N GLY A 143 -12.92 5.29 10.34
CA GLY A 143 -11.94 6.21 10.91
C GLY A 143 -11.19 5.65 12.12
N CYS A 144 -11.32 4.36 12.41
CA CYS A 144 -10.64 3.70 13.50
C CYS A 144 -9.52 2.78 13.02
N THR A 145 -8.33 2.97 13.59
CA THR A 145 -7.17 2.10 13.36
C THR A 145 -6.49 1.85 14.70
N HIS A 146 -6.34 0.59 15.11
CA HIS A 146 -5.59 0.22 16.32
C HIS A 146 -4.08 0.29 16.02
N PHE A 147 -3.40 1.37 16.42
CA PHE A 147 -2.00 1.57 16.08
C PHE A 147 -1.00 0.54 16.66
N PRO A 148 -1.24 -0.10 17.82
CA PRO A 148 -0.37 -1.17 18.34
C PRO A 148 -0.39 -2.49 17.57
N ASP A 149 -1.30 -2.67 16.61
CA ASP A 149 -1.28 -3.82 15.69
C ASP A 149 0.04 -3.83 14.87
N ARG A 150 0.66 -5.01 14.69
CA ARG A 150 1.90 -5.18 13.89
C ARG A 150 1.71 -4.76 12.42
N ALA A 151 0.50 -4.85 11.89
CA ALA A 151 0.13 -4.35 10.58
C ALA A 151 -0.02 -2.82 10.54
N ASN A 152 -0.18 -2.14 11.68
CA ASN A 152 -0.28 -0.68 11.77
C ASN A 152 1.04 0.00 12.19
N GLY A 153 2.10 -0.79 12.38
CA GLY A 153 3.46 -0.34 12.70
C GLY A 153 3.96 0.85 11.86
N GLY A 154 4.49 1.87 12.53
CA GLY A 154 5.03 3.06 11.90
C GLY A 154 4.02 4.14 11.48
N LEU A 155 2.70 3.90 11.53
CA LEU A 155 1.70 4.93 11.19
C LEU A 155 1.84 6.18 12.06
N ILE A 156 1.92 6.04 13.39
CA ILE A 156 2.03 7.19 14.31
C ILE A 156 3.23 8.09 13.95
N LYS A 157 4.42 7.52 13.69
CA LYS A 157 5.60 8.28 13.25
C LYS A 157 5.29 9.05 11.97
N CYS A 158 4.77 8.33 10.97
CA CYS A 158 4.48 8.83 9.64
C CYS A 158 3.50 10.01 9.63
N LEU A 159 2.37 9.85 10.31
CA LEU A 159 1.30 10.85 10.36
C LEU A 159 1.73 12.08 11.18
N SER A 160 2.52 11.90 12.24
CA SER A 160 3.05 12.98 13.07
C SER A 160 4.10 13.82 12.36
N GLU A 161 5.05 13.16 11.67
CA GLU A 161 6.14 13.80 10.93
C GLU A 161 5.63 14.65 9.76
N TYR A 162 4.64 14.14 9.03
CA TYR A 162 3.95 14.87 7.98
C TYR A 162 2.86 15.84 8.51
N ARG A 163 2.73 15.97 9.84
CA ARG A 163 1.80 16.89 10.53
C ARG A 163 0.34 16.71 10.11
N PHE A 164 -0.02 15.50 9.69
CA PHE A 164 -1.34 15.19 9.14
C PHE A 164 -2.50 15.36 10.14
N PRO A 165 -2.33 15.06 11.45
CA PRO A 165 -3.32 15.45 12.47
C PRO A 165 -3.60 16.96 12.56
N GLU A 166 -2.61 17.81 12.27
CA GLU A 166 -2.82 19.27 12.24
C GLU A 166 -3.65 19.70 11.03
N ILE A 167 -3.60 18.95 9.91
CA ILE A 167 -4.49 19.17 8.76
C ILE A 167 -5.92 18.88 9.19
N TYR A 168 -6.16 17.74 9.83
CA TYR A 168 -7.49 17.38 10.34
C TYR A 168 -8.02 18.43 11.34
N ALA A 169 -7.21 18.84 12.32
CA ALA A 169 -7.61 19.81 13.34
C ALA A 169 -8.11 21.16 12.78
N LYS A 170 -7.65 21.56 11.58
CA LYS A 170 -8.13 22.77 10.86
C LYS A 170 -9.52 22.61 10.23
N VAL A 171 -9.99 21.38 10.00
CA VAL A 171 -11.23 21.07 9.27
C VAL A 171 -12.23 20.22 10.06
N CYS A 172 -11.83 19.60 11.17
CA CYS A 172 -12.62 18.66 11.97
C CYS A 172 -13.87 19.24 12.66
N LYS A 173 -14.23 20.50 12.41
CA LYS A 173 -15.54 21.07 12.78
C LYS A 173 -16.63 20.82 11.72
N ASP A 174 -16.22 20.43 10.50
CA ASP A 174 -17.09 20.29 9.33
C ASP A 174 -17.20 18.83 8.84
N ILE A 175 -16.19 18.00 9.15
CA ILE A 175 -16.02 16.64 8.62
C ILE A 175 -15.57 15.69 9.74
N SER A 176 -16.03 14.43 9.69
CA SER A 176 -15.55 13.36 10.56
C SER A 176 -14.14 12.89 10.16
N LEU A 177 -13.43 12.18 11.04
CA LEU A 177 -12.13 11.60 10.72
C LEU A 177 -12.26 10.56 9.60
N ALA A 178 -13.28 9.71 9.71
CA ALA A 178 -13.60 8.67 8.73
C ALA A 178 -13.82 9.22 7.31
N ASP A 179 -14.61 10.29 7.15
CA ASP A 179 -14.76 10.95 5.85
C ASP A 179 -13.49 11.72 5.44
N PHE A 180 -12.76 12.33 6.39
CA PHE A 180 -11.52 13.05 6.11
C PHE A 180 -10.40 12.16 5.57
N LEU A 181 -10.21 10.95 6.10
CA LEU A 181 -9.21 10.00 5.60
C LEU A 181 -9.46 9.65 4.13
N VAL A 182 -10.73 9.42 3.76
CA VAL A 182 -11.11 9.14 2.36
C VAL A 182 -10.86 10.34 1.45
N VAL A 183 -11.32 11.55 1.81
CA VAL A 183 -11.08 12.78 1.04
C VAL A 183 -9.59 13.05 0.89
N ALA A 184 -8.80 12.80 1.94
CA ALA A 184 -7.36 13.02 1.92
C ALA A 184 -6.62 12.07 0.98
N ALA A 185 -6.95 10.78 1.02
CA ALA A 185 -6.37 9.78 0.12
C ALA A 185 -6.76 10.03 -1.35
N GLU A 186 -8.05 10.33 -1.63
CA GLU A 186 -8.51 10.73 -2.97
C GLU A 186 -7.74 11.97 -3.49
N THR A 187 -7.47 12.94 -2.60
CA THR A 187 -6.72 14.15 -2.94
C THR A 187 -5.27 13.84 -3.30
N VAL A 188 -4.53 13.09 -2.48
CA VAL A 188 -3.09 12.84 -2.76
C VAL A 188 -2.88 11.91 -3.96
N VAL A 189 -3.79 10.96 -4.20
CA VAL A 189 -3.79 10.15 -5.43
C VAL A 189 -4.02 11.05 -6.65
N ALA A 190 -5.02 11.94 -6.62
CA ALA A 190 -5.26 12.82 -7.76
C ALA A 190 -4.21 13.94 -7.94
N ARG A 191 -3.55 14.41 -6.87
CA ARG A 191 -2.43 15.36 -6.94
C ARG A 191 -1.21 14.74 -7.63
N THR A 192 -1.00 13.43 -7.47
CA THR A 192 0.16 12.70 -7.97
C THR A 192 -0.04 12.08 -9.36
N THR A 193 -1.25 12.11 -9.95
CA THR A 193 -1.46 11.67 -11.35
C THR A 193 -0.81 12.61 -12.37
N ALA A 194 0.24 12.14 -13.04
CA ALA A 194 1.02 12.94 -13.99
C ALA A 194 0.24 13.39 -15.25
N ALA A 195 -0.78 12.63 -15.66
CA ALA A 195 -1.55 12.89 -16.89
C ALA A 195 -2.78 13.80 -16.69
N ALA A 196 -3.17 14.09 -15.43
CA ALA A 196 -4.47 14.70 -15.12
C ALA A 196 -4.40 15.91 -14.17
N HIS A 197 -3.21 16.34 -13.73
CA HIS A 197 -3.10 17.56 -12.94
C HIS A 197 -3.11 18.82 -13.83
N SER A 198 -4.22 19.56 -13.81
CA SER A 198 -4.26 20.94 -14.31
C SER A 198 -3.92 21.91 -13.17
N ASP A 199 -2.78 22.59 -13.26
CA ASP A 199 -2.38 23.62 -12.28
C ASP A 199 -3.35 24.82 -12.23
N SER A 200 -4.27 24.97 -13.21
CA SER A 200 -5.24 26.07 -13.29
C SER A 200 -6.67 25.71 -12.79
N ASP A 201 -7.07 24.43 -12.87
CA ASP A 201 -8.19 23.88 -12.08
C ASP A 201 -7.97 22.37 -11.90
N HIS A 202 -7.48 21.99 -10.72
CA HIS A 202 -7.28 20.61 -10.33
C HIS A 202 -8.51 19.71 -10.57
N PHE A 203 -9.71 20.29 -10.48
CA PHE A 203 -10.99 19.60 -10.63
C PHE A 203 -11.67 19.85 -12.00
N ALA A 204 -10.88 20.12 -13.04
CA ALA A 204 -11.35 20.22 -14.41
C ALA A 204 -11.99 18.92 -14.93
N GLU A 205 -12.79 19.02 -15.99
CA GLU A 205 -13.46 17.87 -16.61
C GLU A 205 -12.45 16.82 -17.11
N GLY A 206 -12.67 15.56 -16.75
CA GLY A 206 -11.78 14.44 -17.06
C GLY A 206 -10.60 14.23 -16.10
N THR A 207 -10.39 15.09 -15.09
CA THR A 207 -9.33 14.84 -14.09
C THR A 207 -9.75 13.81 -13.06
N MET A 208 -8.79 13.04 -12.51
CA MET A 208 -9.08 12.06 -11.46
C MET A 208 -9.69 12.71 -10.21
N ALA A 209 -9.31 13.96 -9.89
CA ALA A 209 -9.89 14.73 -8.79
C ALA A 209 -11.35 15.13 -9.04
N GLN A 210 -11.69 15.55 -10.27
CA GLN A 210 -13.08 15.79 -10.65
C GLN A 210 -13.92 14.53 -10.48
N ASP A 211 -13.33 13.38 -10.78
CA ASP A 211 -14.00 12.09 -10.79
C ASP A 211 -14.21 11.54 -9.37
N PHE A 212 -13.20 11.60 -8.49
CA PHE A 212 -13.36 11.32 -7.06
C PHE A 212 -14.40 12.25 -6.43
N ARG A 213 -14.24 13.57 -6.57
CA ARG A 213 -15.17 14.57 -6.02
C ARG A 213 -16.60 14.39 -6.51
N SER A 214 -16.83 13.95 -7.75
CA SER A 214 -18.19 13.70 -8.28
C SER A 214 -18.81 12.40 -7.78
N LYS A 215 -17.98 11.40 -7.44
CA LYS A 215 -18.39 10.06 -6.99
C LYS A 215 -18.36 9.90 -5.47
N PHE A 216 -17.75 10.82 -4.73
CA PHE A 216 -17.66 10.83 -3.27
C PHE A 216 -19.03 10.92 -2.58
N ARG A 217 -19.15 10.23 -1.45
CA ARG A 217 -20.30 10.27 -0.54
C ARG A 217 -19.77 10.39 0.89
N PHE A 218 -20.46 11.17 1.71
CA PHE A 218 -20.08 11.46 3.10
C PHE A 218 -21.13 10.96 4.10
N GLY A 219 -20.83 11.03 5.39
CA GLY A 219 -21.70 10.58 6.48
C GLY A 219 -21.18 9.34 7.21
N ARG A 220 -19.87 9.11 7.19
CA ARG A 220 -19.22 8.10 8.04
C ARG A 220 -19.17 8.63 9.47
N GLU A 221 -19.71 7.89 10.43
CA GLU A 221 -19.45 8.17 11.85
C GLU A 221 -18.05 7.68 12.21
N THR A 222 -17.25 8.53 12.86
CA THR A 222 -15.93 8.15 13.37
C THR A 222 -16.05 7.30 14.61
N ARG A 223 -15.54 6.08 14.53
CA ARG A 223 -15.51 5.13 15.63
C ARG A 223 -14.29 5.36 16.53
N ALA A 224 -14.51 5.39 17.85
CA ALA A 224 -13.45 5.69 18.81
C ALA A 224 -12.53 4.49 19.12
N THR A 225 -13.06 3.27 19.14
CA THR A 225 -12.29 2.04 19.42
C THR A 225 -12.77 0.86 18.58
N CYS A 226 -11.82 0.08 18.07
CA CYS A 226 -12.04 -1.01 17.12
C CYS A 226 -11.17 -2.22 17.50
N GLU A 227 -11.46 -2.84 18.65
CA GLU A 227 -10.80 -4.09 19.06
C GLU A 227 -11.01 -5.23 18.06
N ASP A 228 -12.11 -5.21 17.30
CA ASP A 228 -12.35 -6.15 16.22
C ASP A 228 -11.56 -5.83 14.93
N SER A 229 -10.81 -4.72 14.83
CA SER A 229 -9.91 -4.48 13.68
C SER A 229 -8.61 -5.29 13.74
N ILE A 230 -8.27 -5.82 14.92
CA ILE A 230 -6.95 -6.37 15.24
C ILE A 230 -6.69 -7.67 14.46
N ASN A 231 -5.51 -7.76 13.85
CA ASN A 231 -5.07 -8.83 12.94
C ASN A 231 -6.01 -9.04 11.74
N LYS A 232 -6.55 -7.95 11.16
CA LYS A 232 -7.35 -8.03 9.92
C LYS A 232 -6.72 -7.37 8.69
N VAL A 233 -5.75 -6.48 8.84
CA VAL A 233 -5.09 -5.83 7.69
C VAL A 233 -4.20 -6.85 6.95
N ALA A 234 -4.01 -6.66 5.64
CA ALA A 234 -3.24 -7.58 4.81
C ALA A 234 -1.78 -7.74 5.28
N SER A 235 -1.34 -9.00 5.35
CA SER A 235 -0.01 -9.42 5.75
C SER A 235 0.85 -9.69 4.51
N PRO A 236 1.89 -8.88 4.23
CA PRO A 236 2.73 -9.07 3.05
C PRO A 236 3.41 -10.45 3.01
N GLU A 237 3.89 -10.99 4.14
CA GLU A 237 4.48 -12.36 4.26
C GLU A 237 3.49 -13.51 3.94
N SER A 238 2.21 -13.19 3.69
CA SER A 238 1.17 -14.17 3.35
C SER A 238 0.94 -14.28 1.84
N GLY A 239 1.46 -13.34 1.04
CA GLY A 239 1.28 -13.32 -0.41
C GLY A 239 -0.20 -13.14 -0.81
N CYS A 240 -0.64 -13.96 -1.75
CA CYS A 240 -2.02 -13.93 -2.25
C CYS A 240 -2.95 -14.82 -1.42
N GLU A 241 -2.46 -15.85 -0.74
CA GLU A 241 -3.30 -16.90 -0.12
C GLU A 241 -3.53 -16.74 1.39
N GLY A 242 -4.60 -17.39 1.86
CA GLY A 242 -4.95 -17.47 3.29
C GLY A 242 -5.64 -16.21 3.84
N PRO A 243 -5.96 -16.20 5.15
CA PRO A 243 -6.89 -15.22 5.75
C PRO A 243 -6.35 -13.79 5.83
N LEU A 244 -5.02 -13.62 5.75
CA LEU A 244 -4.35 -12.31 5.73
C LEU A 244 -3.60 -12.04 4.42
N GLY A 245 -3.55 -12.99 3.49
CA GLY A 245 -3.14 -12.72 2.11
C GLY A 245 -4.22 -11.96 1.36
N LEU A 246 -3.92 -11.57 0.11
CA LEU A 246 -4.85 -10.79 -0.71
C LEU A 246 -6.22 -11.47 -0.89
N ARG A 247 -6.29 -12.81 -0.89
CA ARG A 247 -7.54 -13.57 -1.00
C ARG A 247 -8.45 -13.34 0.20
N GLY A 248 -7.96 -13.54 1.43
CA GLY A 248 -8.78 -13.38 2.64
C GLY A 248 -9.24 -11.94 2.88
N VAL A 249 -8.39 -10.95 2.61
CA VAL A 249 -8.71 -9.54 2.83
C VAL A 249 -9.54 -8.96 1.67
N PHE A 250 -9.02 -9.01 0.44
CA PHE A 250 -9.64 -8.34 -0.70
C PHE A 250 -10.67 -9.21 -1.42
N ILE A 251 -10.33 -10.43 -1.81
CA ILE A 251 -11.23 -11.28 -2.63
C ILE A 251 -12.47 -11.73 -1.84
N GLU A 252 -12.28 -12.19 -0.60
CA GLU A 252 -13.35 -12.80 0.19
C GLU A 252 -14.20 -11.77 0.94
N ASN A 253 -13.60 -10.67 1.42
CA ASN A 253 -14.31 -9.67 2.22
C ASN A 253 -14.62 -8.38 1.46
N ILE A 254 -13.62 -7.65 0.93
CA ILE A 254 -13.85 -6.34 0.31
C ILE A 254 -14.59 -6.47 -1.05
N TYR A 255 -14.23 -7.47 -1.85
CA TYR A 255 -14.75 -7.70 -3.21
C TYR A 255 -15.58 -9.00 -3.35
N GLY A 256 -15.89 -9.70 -2.25
CA GLY A 256 -16.63 -10.97 -2.26
C GLY A 256 -18.06 -10.93 -2.82
N LYS A 257 -18.57 -9.72 -3.12
CA LYS A 257 -19.83 -9.49 -3.85
C LYS A 257 -19.68 -9.50 -5.38
N PHE A 258 -18.48 -9.73 -5.91
CA PHE A 258 -18.16 -9.80 -7.35
C PHE A 258 -17.68 -11.20 -7.77
N PRO A 259 -17.75 -11.56 -9.07
CA PRO A 259 -17.11 -12.78 -9.59
C PRO A 259 -15.60 -12.77 -9.34
N GLU A 260 -14.98 -13.92 -9.07
CA GLU A 260 -13.58 -14.01 -8.62
C GLU A 260 -12.58 -13.30 -9.56
N ALA A 261 -12.74 -13.41 -10.89
CA ALA A 261 -11.89 -12.67 -11.83
C ALA A 261 -12.02 -11.13 -11.70
N MET A 262 -13.23 -10.62 -11.46
CA MET A 262 -13.44 -9.19 -11.21
C MET A 262 -12.90 -8.78 -9.82
N ALA A 263 -12.99 -9.66 -8.82
CA ALA A 263 -12.39 -9.41 -7.52
C ALA A 263 -10.85 -9.34 -7.62
N TRP A 264 -10.21 -10.23 -8.40
CA TRP A 264 -8.77 -10.16 -8.67
C TRP A 264 -8.36 -8.90 -9.46
N ARG A 265 -9.12 -8.49 -10.47
CA ARG A 265 -8.92 -7.19 -11.15
C ARG A 265 -8.98 -5.99 -10.21
N LEU A 266 -9.97 -5.95 -9.33
CA LEU A 266 -10.12 -4.89 -8.32
C LEU A 266 -9.00 -4.94 -7.25
N THR A 267 -8.50 -6.14 -6.94
CA THR A 267 -7.39 -6.37 -6.01
C THR A 267 -6.05 -5.92 -6.61
N ALA A 268 -5.74 -6.33 -7.83
CA ALA A 268 -4.56 -5.83 -8.55
C ALA A 268 -4.61 -4.31 -8.71
N ALA A 269 -5.80 -3.76 -9.02
CA ALA A 269 -5.97 -2.31 -9.12
C ALA A 269 -5.68 -1.62 -7.78
N ILE A 270 -6.32 -2.01 -6.66
CA ILE A 270 -6.12 -1.33 -5.36
C ILE A 270 -4.69 -1.47 -4.84
N SER A 271 -3.99 -2.59 -5.12
CA SER A 271 -2.55 -2.74 -4.84
C SER A 271 -1.69 -1.74 -5.62
N GLY A 272 -2.16 -1.19 -6.74
CA GLY A 272 -1.54 -0.06 -7.44
C GLY A 272 -1.42 1.24 -6.62
N ALA A 273 -1.96 1.28 -5.39
CA ALA A 273 -1.56 2.25 -4.37
C ALA A 273 -0.02 2.29 -4.15
N HIS A 274 0.67 1.17 -4.37
CA HIS A 274 2.11 1.01 -4.22
C HIS A 274 2.96 1.82 -5.23
N THR A 275 2.41 2.47 -6.27
CA THR A 275 3.21 3.47 -7.03
C THR A 275 3.60 4.68 -6.16
N LEU A 276 2.91 4.92 -5.03
CA LEU A 276 3.19 6.00 -4.09
C LEU A 276 3.93 5.54 -2.84
N GLY A 277 4.91 6.34 -2.40
CA GLY A 277 5.67 6.09 -1.18
C GLY A 277 6.77 5.04 -1.36
N GLY A 278 6.94 4.19 -0.35
CA GLY A 278 8.00 3.18 -0.26
C GLY A 278 7.96 2.40 1.06
N ALA A 279 9.06 1.72 1.36
CA ALA A 279 9.32 0.97 2.57
C ALA A 279 10.64 1.40 3.25
N ALA A 280 10.70 1.30 4.59
CA ALA A 280 11.95 1.42 5.34
C ALA A 280 11.87 0.78 6.74
N PRO A 281 13.02 0.43 7.34
CA PRO A 281 13.05 -0.52 8.45
C PRO A 281 12.44 0.01 9.76
N GLU A 282 12.36 1.33 9.96
CA GLU A 282 11.84 1.95 11.20
C GLU A 282 10.31 2.11 11.22
N ARG A 283 9.62 1.80 10.12
CA ARG A 283 8.15 1.88 10.01
C ARG A 283 7.53 0.52 9.69
N SER A 284 7.83 -0.05 8.52
CA SER A 284 7.32 -1.37 8.11
C SER A 284 8.19 -2.52 8.58
N GLY A 285 9.52 -2.32 8.60
CA GLY A 285 10.49 -3.41 8.65
C GLY A 285 10.77 -4.05 7.30
N TYR A 286 10.37 -3.40 6.19
CA TYR A 286 10.80 -3.66 4.80
C TYR A 286 11.66 -2.48 4.32
N VAL A 287 12.28 -2.52 3.15
CA VAL A 287 13.08 -1.38 2.66
C VAL A 287 13.08 -1.19 1.13
N GLY A 288 12.95 0.07 0.69
CA GLY A 288 13.10 0.50 -0.71
C GLY A 288 11.86 1.14 -1.30
N TYR A 289 11.69 1.03 -2.62
CA TYR A 289 10.62 1.67 -3.39
C TYR A 289 10.09 0.74 -4.48
N TRP A 290 8.77 0.71 -4.68
CA TRP A 290 8.16 -0.03 -5.79
C TRP A 290 8.46 0.61 -7.15
N GLY A 291 8.39 1.94 -7.20
CA GLY A 291 8.70 2.76 -8.38
C GLY A 291 10.20 2.96 -8.60
N SER A 292 10.54 3.48 -9.77
CA SER A 292 11.87 3.97 -10.14
C SER A 292 12.08 5.40 -9.64
N ARG A 293 13.33 5.91 -9.56
CA ARG A 293 13.60 7.22 -8.94
C ARG A 293 12.73 8.36 -9.47
N ASP A 294 12.46 8.36 -10.79
CA ASP A 294 11.69 9.39 -11.47
C ASP A 294 10.17 9.13 -11.49
N THR A 295 9.70 7.99 -10.97
CA THR A 295 8.28 7.57 -10.92
C THR A 295 7.77 7.40 -9.48
N THR A 296 8.63 7.14 -8.51
CA THR A 296 8.30 7.14 -7.07
C THR A 296 7.56 8.41 -6.69
N GLY A 297 6.35 8.28 -6.13
CA GLY A 297 5.54 9.43 -5.74
C GLY A 297 4.65 10.01 -6.86
N LYS A 298 4.62 9.39 -8.04
CA LYS A 298 3.58 9.60 -9.04
C LYS A 298 2.55 8.49 -8.94
N PHE A 299 1.28 8.82 -9.20
CA PHE A 299 0.25 7.81 -9.37
C PHE A 299 0.12 7.50 -10.85
N ASP A 300 0.93 6.53 -11.30
CA ASP A 300 0.98 6.01 -12.66
C ASP A 300 1.11 4.47 -12.65
N ASN A 301 1.28 3.84 -13.82
CA ASN A 301 1.34 2.39 -13.95
C ASN A 301 2.76 1.79 -13.80
N ASP A 302 3.78 2.54 -13.35
CA ASP A 302 5.15 2.01 -13.20
C ASP A 302 5.24 0.84 -12.21
N TYR A 303 4.32 0.72 -11.24
CA TYR A 303 4.21 -0.46 -10.36
C TYR A 303 4.00 -1.76 -11.15
N PHE A 304 2.98 -1.84 -12.01
CA PHE A 304 2.69 -3.01 -12.83
C PHE A 304 3.77 -3.23 -13.90
N ARG A 305 4.27 -2.15 -14.51
CA ARG A 305 5.40 -2.21 -15.43
C ARG A 305 6.65 -2.78 -14.75
N SER A 306 6.90 -2.42 -13.50
CA SER A 306 8.04 -2.88 -12.71
C SER A 306 7.97 -4.38 -12.40
N MET A 307 6.80 -4.94 -12.14
CA MET A 307 6.65 -6.40 -12.02
C MET A 307 7.10 -7.14 -13.29
N LEU A 308 6.72 -6.63 -14.47
CA LEU A 308 6.86 -7.33 -15.75
C LEU A 308 8.15 -7.01 -16.53
N LEU A 309 8.79 -5.86 -16.27
CA LEU A 309 9.96 -5.37 -17.00
C LEU A 309 11.28 -5.47 -16.20
N LYS A 310 11.27 -5.99 -14.98
CA LYS A 310 12.46 -6.07 -14.09
C LYS A 310 12.67 -7.50 -13.61
N GLY A 311 13.91 -7.83 -13.27
CA GLY A 311 14.26 -9.11 -12.66
C GLY A 311 14.26 -9.00 -11.14
N TRP A 312 13.53 -9.90 -10.47
CA TRP A 312 13.34 -9.87 -9.01
C TRP A 312 13.93 -11.11 -8.33
N GLY A 313 14.69 -10.91 -7.26
CA GLY A 313 15.22 -11.99 -6.41
C GLY A 313 14.79 -11.82 -4.95
N PRO A 314 14.87 -12.86 -4.11
CA PRO A 314 14.49 -12.79 -2.70
C PRO A 314 15.55 -12.08 -1.84
N TYR A 315 15.10 -11.29 -0.88
CA TYR A 315 15.90 -10.60 0.13
C TYR A 315 15.36 -10.91 1.52
N HIS A 316 16.25 -11.29 2.44
CA HIS A 316 15.93 -11.55 3.84
C HIS A 316 16.52 -10.43 4.69
N ILE A 317 15.69 -9.75 5.49
CA ILE A 317 16.13 -8.59 6.27
C ILE A 317 16.79 -9.08 7.55
N THR A 318 18.13 -9.06 7.56
CA THR A 318 18.95 -9.61 8.65
C THR A 318 19.13 -8.66 9.85
N GLU A 319 18.33 -7.60 9.96
CA GLU A 319 18.41 -6.65 11.09
C GLU A 319 17.94 -7.28 12.40
N GLU A 320 18.62 -6.94 13.50
CA GLU A 320 18.31 -7.46 14.83
C GLU A 320 16.86 -7.10 15.24
N GLY A 321 16.08 -8.12 15.60
CA GLY A 321 14.66 -7.99 15.92
C GLY A 321 13.70 -8.04 14.72
N LYS A 322 14.18 -8.25 13.49
CA LYS A 322 13.34 -8.36 12.27
C LYS A 322 13.51 -9.67 11.46
N PRO A 323 13.83 -10.85 12.03
CA PRO A 323 14.12 -12.05 11.24
C PRO A 323 12.94 -12.58 10.41
N ASP A 324 11.71 -12.29 10.83
CA ASP A 324 10.46 -12.64 10.13
C ASP A 324 10.10 -11.59 9.04
N LYS A 325 11.09 -11.14 8.24
CA LYS A 325 10.91 -10.10 7.22
C LYS A 325 11.62 -10.43 5.91
N ASN A 326 10.82 -10.63 4.87
CA ASN A 326 11.25 -11.08 3.56
C ASN A 326 10.58 -10.23 2.48
N GLU A 327 11.35 -9.81 1.50
CA GLU A 327 10.89 -9.01 0.36
C GLU A 327 11.61 -9.46 -0.91
N TRP A 328 11.18 -8.98 -2.06
CA TRP A 328 11.87 -9.16 -3.33
C TRP A 328 12.56 -7.85 -3.69
N TYR A 329 13.78 -7.94 -4.21
CA TYR A 329 14.57 -6.80 -4.65
C TYR A 329 15.00 -6.95 -6.12
N ARG A 330 15.25 -5.82 -6.77
CA ARG A 330 15.66 -5.80 -8.18
C ARG A 330 17.09 -6.33 -8.35
N ILE A 331 17.28 -7.35 -9.18
CA ILE A 331 18.57 -8.04 -9.43
C ILE A 331 19.09 -7.94 -10.88
N ASP A 332 18.39 -7.21 -11.76
CA ASP A 332 18.77 -7.02 -13.16
C ASP A 332 19.89 -5.96 -13.39
N ALA A 333 20.25 -5.71 -14.65
CA ALA A 333 21.34 -4.79 -15.00
C ALA A 333 21.10 -3.30 -14.62
N GLY A 334 19.86 -2.93 -14.26
CA GLY A 334 19.49 -1.65 -13.68
C GLY A 334 19.15 -1.72 -12.19
N SER A 335 19.54 -2.81 -11.52
CA SER A 335 19.64 -2.87 -10.07
C SER A 335 20.64 -1.83 -9.57
N ASP A 336 20.27 -1.08 -8.52
CA ASP A 336 21.14 -0.13 -7.84
C ASP A 336 21.34 -0.55 -6.37
N PRO A 337 22.22 -1.54 -6.10
CA PRO A 337 22.52 -1.99 -4.74
C PRO A 337 23.46 -1.04 -3.98
N TYR A 338 23.82 0.12 -4.56
CA TYR A 338 24.85 1.02 -4.03
C TYR A 338 24.37 2.45 -3.76
N THR A 339 23.10 2.80 -4.02
CA THR A 339 22.52 4.11 -3.61
C THR A 339 21.28 3.99 -2.72
N SER A 340 20.81 5.14 -2.24
CA SER A 340 19.63 5.30 -1.38
C SER A 340 18.28 5.04 -2.06
N HIS A 341 18.24 4.29 -3.17
CA HIS A 341 17.01 4.00 -3.91
C HIS A 341 16.94 2.52 -4.36
N MET A 342 17.06 1.60 -3.41
CA MET A 342 16.78 0.18 -3.65
C MET A 342 15.33 0.00 -4.12
N GLN A 343 15.11 -0.84 -5.12
CA GLN A 343 13.77 -1.16 -5.62
C GLN A 343 13.30 -2.51 -5.09
N MET A 344 12.05 -2.56 -4.61
CA MET A 344 11.46 -3.71 -3.92
C MET A 344 10.03 -4.05 -4.38
N MET A 345 9.63 -5.29 -4.13
CA MET A 345 8.26 -5.82 -4.24
C MET A 345 8.03 -6.79 -3.08
N LEU A 346 6.81 -6.91 -2.57
CA LEU A 346 6.46 -7.84 -1.49
C LEU A 346 5.95 -9.17 -2.07
N ASP A 347 5.82 -10.21 -1.26
CA ASP A 347 5.16 -11.46 -1.71
C ASP A 347 3.72 -11.17 -2.17
N SER A 348 3.03 -10.25 -1.49
CA SER A 348 1.70 -9.74 -1.89
C SER A 348 1.70 -8.91 -3.18
N ASP A 349 2.85 -8.40 -3.63
CA ASP A 349 2.96 -7.74 -4.93
C ASP A 349 3.23 -8.76 -6.04
N LEU A 350 4.30 -9.56 -5.89
CA LEU A 350 4.71 -10.48 -6.97
C LEU A 350 3.69 -11.60 -7.20
N CYS A 351 2.92 -12.05 -6.20
CA CYS A 351 1.92 -13.09 -6.39
C CYS A 351 0.80 -12.71 -7.39
N LEU A 352 0.59 -11.41 -7.65
CA LEU A 352 -0.35 -10.93 -8.67
C LEU A 352 0.10 -11.36 -10.07
N ALA A 353 1.40 -11.33 -10.37
CA ALA A 353 1.98 -11.66 -11.68
C ALA A 353 2.62 -13.06 -11.76
N PHE A 354 3.13 -13.58 -10.64
CA PHE A 354 4.00 -14.76 -10.60
C PHE A 354 3.55 -15.86 -9.63
N ARG A 355 3.64 -17.10 -10.09
CA ARG A 355 3.53 -18.36 -9.31
C ARG A 355 4.55 -19.36 -9.85
N THR A 356 4.76 -20.47 -9.15
CA THR A 356 5.68 -21.51 -9.62
C THR A 356 5.20 -22.16 -10.93
N GLY A 357 6.15 -22.53 -11.79
CA GLY A 357 5.86 -23.23 -13.04
C GLY A 357 5.51 -24.70 -12.82
N GLY A 358 4.60 -25.23 -13.64
CA GLY A 358 4.25 -26.66 -13.64
C GLY A 358 2.74 -26.94 -13.48
N PRO A 359 2.36 -28.22 -13.22
CA PRO A 359 0.95 -28.63 -13.17
C PRO A 359 0.21 -28.18 -11.89
N HIS A 360 0.95 -27.81 -10.84
CA HIS A 360 0.42 -27.32 -9.56
C HIS A 360 1.17 -26.05 -9.16
N PRO A 361 0.78 -24.87 -9.68
CA PRO A 361 1.41 -23.60 -9.33
C PRO A 361 1.19 -23.23 -7.86
N GLU A 362 2.26 -22.89 -7.16
CA GLU A 362 2.27 -22.40 -5.78
C GLU A 362 2.60 -20.89 -5.78
N GLN A 363 2.22 -20.16 -4.73
CA GLN A 363 2.58 -18.74 -4.63
C GLN A 363 4.07 -18.56 -4.35
N LEU A 364 4.70 -17.54 -4.93
CA LEU A 364 6.08 -17.20 -4.61
C LEU A 364 6.12 -16.48 -3.26
N LEU A 365 6.96 -16.98 -2.34
CA LEU A 365 7.28 -16.33 -1.07
C LEU A 365 8.80 -16.15 -0.97
N ALA A 366 9.28 -14.93 -0.71
CA ALA A 366 10.70 -14.60 -0.69
C ALA A 366 11.47 -15.46 0.33
N LYS A 367 10.85 -15.72 1.49
CA LYS A 367 11.43 -16.52 2.59
C LYS A 367 11.83 -17.95 2.21
N ASP A 368 11.13 -18.56 1.25
CA ASP A 368 11.29 -19.95 0.81
C ASP A 368 11.97 -20.05 -0.57
N SER A 369 12.30 -18.90 -1.19
CA SER A 369 12.75 -18.82 -2.58
C SER A 369 14.27 -18.73 -2.71
N ASN A 370 14.79 -19.27 -3.81
CA ASN A 370 16.16 -19.05 -4.28
C ASN A 370 16.19 -19.07 -5.81
N CYS A 371 15.46 -18.12 -6.39
CA CYS A 371 15.14 -18.06 -7.82
C CYS A 371 14.96 -16.60 -8.27
N CYS A 372 14.91 -16.39 -9.58
CA CYS A 372 14.63 -15.11 -10.22
C CYS A 372 13.21 -15.10 -10.81
N ALA A 373 12.38 -14.14 -10.42
CA ALA A 373 11.08 -13.90 -11.04
C ALA A 373 11.23 -12.87 -12.18
N TRP A 374 10.90 -13.29 -13.41
CA TRP A 374 10.98 -12.50 -14.64
C TRP A 374 10.17 -13.20 -15.76
N ILE A 375 10.04 -12.55 -16.93
CA ILE A 375 9.37 -13.13 -18.12
C ILE A 375 10.16 -12.86 -19.40
N GLU A 376 9.94 -13.65 -20.46
CA GLU A 376 10.51 -13.33 -21.76
C GLU A 376 9.91 -12.01 -22.29
N PRO A 377 10.72 -11.08 -22.87
CA PRO A 377 10.24 -9.75 -23.26
C PRO A 377 9.01 -9.76 -24.18
N LYS A 378 8.89 -10.77 -25.06
CA LYS A 378 7.76 -10.94 -25.97
C LYS A 378 6.41 -11.17 -25.27
N ILE A 379 6.43 -11.57 -24.00
CA ILE A 379 5.24 -11.82 -23.18
C ILE A 379 4.82 -10.55 -22.45
N ALA A 380 5.77 -9.71 -22.04
CA ALA A 380 5.52 -8.45 -21.34
C ALA A 380 4.78 -7.43 -22.23
N PHE A 381 5.25 -7.24 -23.47
CA PHE A 381 4.61 -6.36 -24.44
C PHE A 381 4.70 -6.99 -25.83
N LEU A 382 3.54 -7.34 -26.40
CA LEU A 382 3.46 -8.02 -27.71
C LEU A 382 3.82 -7.08 -28.87
N ASP A 383 3.37 -5.81 -28.82
CA ASP A 383 3.49 -4.84 -29.93
C ASP A 383 3.89 -3.40 -29.49
N GLY A 384 4.44 -3.22 -28.28
CA GLY A 384 4.69 -1.90 -27.67
C GLY A 384 6.16 -1.46 -27.56
N GLU A 385 6.41 -0.14 -27.52
CA GLU A 385 7.72 0.39 -27.09
C GLU A 385 7.88 0.24 -25.56
N MET A 386 8.62 -0.77 -25.11
CA MET A 386 8.87 -0.99 -23.67
C MET A 386 9.73 0.11 -23.02
N GLY A 387 10.55 0.81 -23.82
CA GLY A 387 11.61 1.69 -23.33
C GLY A 387 12.83 0.89 -22.90
N GLU A 388 12.75 0.25 -21.73
CA GLU A 388 13.77 -0.61 -21.14
C GLU A 388 13.19 -1.97 -20.75
N PHE A 389 14.06 -2.99 -20.68
CA PHE A 389 13.74 -4.31 -20.15
C PHE A 389 14.93 -4.81 -19.33
N CYS A 390 14.71 -5.21 -18.08
CA CYS A 390 15.74 -5.63 -17.12
C CYS A 390 16.93 -4.64 -17.06
N GLY A 391 16.62 -3.34 -17.05
CA GLY A 391 17.61 -2.26 -17.00
C GLY A 391 18.40 -2.01 -18.30
N LEU A 392 18.05 -2.67 -19.40
CA LEU A 392 18.69 -2.50 -20.70
C LEU A 392 17.74 -1.82 -21.70
N PRO A 393 18.18 -0.82 -22.48
CA PRO A 393 17.37 -0.18 -23.52
C PRO A 393 16.86 -1.17 -24.56
N TYR A 394 15.54 -1.27 -24.71
CA TYR A 394 14.88 -2.33 -25.50
C TYR A 394 15.03 -2.16 -27.03
N LYS A 395 15.32 -0.94 -27.50
CA LYS A 395 15.20 -0.54 -28.93
C LYS A 395 16.23 -1.13 -29.92
N ASN A 396 16.97 -2.20 -29.58
CA ASN A 396 17.98 -2.77 -30.52
C ASN A 396 18.34 -4.26 -30.36
N THR A 397 17.84 -4.97 -29.34
CA THR A 397 18.29 -6.34 -29.03
C THR A 397 17.75 -7.39 -29.98
N LEU A 398 16.44 -7.43 -30.25
CA LEU A 398 15.82 -8.43 -31.15
C LEU A 398 16.45 -8.52 -32.56
N ALA A 399 17.08 -7.46 -33.04
CA ALA A 399 17.75 -7.42 -34.34
C ALA A 399 19.23 -7.90 -34.32
N THR A 400 19.86 -8.05 -33.14
CA THR A 400 21.32 -8.24 -33.03
C THR A 400 21.78 -9.29 -32.01
N LYS A 401 21.07 -9.47 -30.88
CA LYS A 401 21.37 -10.50 -29.86
C LYS A 401 20.08 -10.95 -29.16
N PRO A 402 19.85 -12.27 -28.98
CA PRO A 402 18.75 -12.74 -28.15
C PRO A 402 18.96 -12.25 -26.71
N PHE A 403 17.89 -11.74 -26.10
CA PHE A 403 17.85 -11.37 -24.68
C PHE A 403 18.14 -12.61 -23.82
N LYS A 404 18.94 -12.47 -22.76
CA LYS A 404 19.35 -13.58 -21.91
C LYS A 404 18.75 -13.46 -20.52
N LYS A 405 18.46 -14.61 -19.92
CA LYS A 405 18.18 -14.76 -18.49
C LYS A 405 19.19 -14.01 -17.59
N PHE A 406 20.48 -14.05 -17.96
CA PHE A 406 21.55 -13.32 -17.26
C PHE A 406 21.31 -11.80 -17.19
N ASP A 407 20.66 -11.21 -18.19
CA ASP A 407 20.40 -9.77 -18.25
C ASP A 407 19.36 -9.34 -17.18
N CYS A 408 18.46 -10.25 -16.78
CA CYS A 408 17.49 -10.06 -15.68
C CYS A 408 17.96 -10.60 -14.33
N CYS A 409 18.73 -11.70 -14.33
CA CYS A 409 18.92 -12.54 -13.15
C CYS A 409 20.40 -12.75 -12.76
N GLY A 410 21.34 -12.23 -13.55
CA GLY A 410 22.78 -12.56 -13.43
C GLY A 410 23.67 -11.45 -12.91
N TYR A 411 23.14 -10.24 -12.67
CA TYR A 411 23.98 -9.07 -12.44
C TYR A 411 24.68 -9.07 -11.06
N GLN A 412 24.00 -9.59 -10.02
CA GLN A 412 24.58 -9.66 -8.67
C GLN A 412 25.37 -10.95 -8.40
N ASP A 413 24.95 -12.10 -8.97
CA ASP A 413 25.40 -13.43 -8.55
C ASP A 413 26.56 -14.03 -9.38
N GLN A 414 27.27 -13.17 -10.13
CA GLN A 414 28.56 -13.36 -10.83
C GLN A 414 28.81 -14.67 -11.62
N GLY A 415 27.76 -15.41 -12.00
CA GLY A 415 27.87 -16.57 -12.90
C GLY A 415 27.15 -17.84 -12.45
N ASN A 416 26.44 -17.83 -11.32
CA ASN A 416 25.49 -18.90 -11.01
C ASN A 416 24.26 -18.85 -11.94
N ASP A 417 23.77 -20.02 -12.38
CA ASP A 417 22.49 -20.14 -13.10
C ASP A 417 21.35 -20.26 -12.08
N ILE A 418 21.00 -19.14 -11.45
CA ILE A 418 19.86 -19.04 -10.53
C ILE A 418 18.58 -19.54 -11.21
N ALA A 419 17.76 -20.34 -10.52
CA ALA A 419 16.56 -20.93 -11.12
C ALA A 419 15.53 -19.85 -11.52
N ASP A 420 14.70 -20.12 -12.52
CA ASP A 420 13.55 -19.27 -12.86
C ASP A 420 12.42 -19.58 -11.86
N CYS A 421 11.81 -18.58 -11.22
CA CYS A 421 10.75 -18.81 -10.23
C CYS A 421 9.44 -19.31 -10.86
N ASN A 422 9.18 -18.93 -12.11
CA ASN A 422 7.91 -19.08 -12.81
C ASN A 422 8.12 -19.68 -14.22
N ASP A 423 7.04 -20.06 -14.90
CA ASP A 423 7.10 -20.21 -16.36
C ASP A 423 7.29 -18.81 -16.98
N ILE A 424 8.46 -18.56 -17.57
CA ILE A 424 8.83 -17.28 -18.17
C ILE A 424 8.09 -16.99 -19.50
N ARG A 425 7.37 -17.97 -20.04
CA ARG A 425 6.52 -17.85 -21.23
C ARG A 425 5.02 -17.85 -20.92
N HIS A 426 4.63 -18.48 -19.83
CA HIS A 426 3.24 -18.56 -19.36
C HIS A 426 3.15 -18.18 -17.87
N PRO A 427 3.53 -16.93 -17.50
CA PRO A 427 3.30 -16.41 -16.16
C PRO A 427 1.82 -16.53 -15.79
N ASN A 428 1.57 -16.87 -14.53
CA ASN A 428 0.31 -17.44 -14.07
C ASN A 428 -0.08 -16.95 -12.66
N GLY A 429 0.39 -15.76 -12.28
CA GLY A 429 -0.04 -15.08 -11.04
C GLY A 429 -1.55 -14.84 -10.98
N TYR A 430 -2.05 -14.60 -9.76
CA TYR A 430 -3.48 -14.58 -9.47
C TYR A 430 -4.29 -13.52 -10.23
N ALA A 431 -3.63 -12.48 -10.74
CA ALA A 431 -4.21 -11.41 -11.54
C ALA A 431 -3.33 -11.07 -12.76
N TYR A 432 -2.59 -12.04 -13.31
CA TYR A 432 -1.56 -11.76 -14.34
C TYR A 432 -2.10 -10.98 -15.55
N ASP A 433 -3.25 -11.37 -16.09
CA ASP A 433 -3.86 -10.70 -17.25
C ASP A 433 -4.26 -9.24 -16.94
N ASP A 434 -4.67 -8.95 -15.70
CA ASP A 434 -4.98 -7.59 -15.24
C ASP A 434 -3.71 -6.76 -15.00
N VAL A 435 -2.65 -7.35 -14.43
CA VAL A 435 -1.33 -6.71 -14.30
C VAL A 435 -0.76 -6.36 -15.68
N LEU A 436 -0.92 -7.25 -16.66
CA LEU A 436 -0.52 -7.03 -18.05
C LEU A 436 -1.32 -5.90 -18.71
N ASP A 437 -2.65 -5.90 -18.56
CA ASP A 437 -3.54 -4.84 -19.04
C ASP A 437 -3.17 -3.47 -18.42
N PHE A 438 -2.95 -3.41 -17.10
CA PHE A 438 -2.56 -2.19 -16.39
C PHE A 438 -1.15 -1.70 -16.77
N ALA A 439 -0.18 -2.59 -16.97
CA ALA A 439 1.18 -2.24 -17.42
C ALA A 439 1.21 -1.69 -18.87
N GLN A 440 0.24 -2.10 -19.70
CA GLN A 440 0.06 -1.65 -21.08
C GLN A 440 -0.83 -0.41 -21.19
N ASN A 441 -1.84 -0.26 -20.32
CA ASN A 441 -2.84 0.81 -20.39
C ASN A 441 -3.12 1.42 -19.00
N GLN A 442 -2.61 2.63 -18.79
CA GLN A 442 -2.80 3.40 -17.55
C GLN A 442 -4.26 3.83 -17.33
N ASP A 443 -5.03 4.09 -18.39
CA ASP A 443 -6.44 4.50 -18.24
C ASP A 443 -7.30 3.32 -17.76
N HIS A 444 -6.98 2.10 -18.22
CA HIS A 444 -7.60 0.87 -17.69
C HIS A 444 -7.29 0.66 -16.21
N PHE A 445 -6.05 0.94 -15.78
CA PHE A 445 -5.68 0.95 -14.36
C PHE A 445 -6.47 2.02 -13.59
N PHE A 446 -6.52 3.26 -14.07
CA PHE A 446 -7.21 4.35 -13.40
C PHE A 446 -8.72 4.11 -13.26
N GLU A 447 -9.41 3.57 -14.28
CA GLU A 447 -10.82 3.20 -14.14
C GLU A 447 -11.03 2.06 -13.14
N ALA A 448 -10.18 1.01 -13.18
CA ALA A 448 -10.25 -0.08 -12.21
C ALA A 448 -9.97 0.39 -10.78
N TYR A 449 -8.99 1.29 -10.59
CA TYR A 449 -8.64 1.86 -9.29
C TYR A 449 -9.78 2.70 -8.72
N LYS A 450 -10.36 3.63 -9.51
CA LYS A 450 -11.48 4.46 -9.08
C LYS A 450 -12.69 3.62 -8.64
N LEU A 451 -12.93 2.49 -9.31
CA LEU A 451 -13.97 1.53 -8.92
C LEU A 451 -13.60 0.75 -7.64
N ALA A 452 -12.38 0.22 -7.57
CA ALA A 452 -11.87 -0.54 -6.43
C ALA A 452 -11.86 0.29 -5.14
N TRP A 453 -11.37 1.52 -5.22
CA TRP A 453 -11.35 2.52 -4.14
C TRP A 453 -12.76 2.84 -3.63
N LYS A 454 -13.69 3.12 -4.55
CA LYS A 454 -15.09 3.41 -4.22
C LYS A 454 -15.80 2.24 -3.54
N ILE A 455 -15.51 1.01 -3.96
CA ILE A 455 -16.08 -0.19 -3.31
C ILE A 455 -15.49 -0.33 -1.89
N ALA A 456 -14.17 -0.26 -1.76
CA ALA A 456 -13.48 -0.47 -0.50
C ALA A 456 -13.90 0.55 0.58
N THR A 457 -13.95 1.84 0.22
CA THR A 457 -14.28 2.92 1.17
C THR A 457 -15.77 3.08 1.47
N GLU A 458 -16.68 2.44 0.71
CA GLU A 458 -18.14 2.47 0.98
C GLU A 458 -18.67 1.18 1.62
N ASN A 459 -17.92 0.07 1.59
CA ASN A 459 -18.30 -1.21 2.18
C ASN A 459 -18.71 -1.07 3.66
N GLY A 460 -19.96 -1.43 3.99
CA GLY A 460 -20.53 -1.31 5.34
C GLY A 460 -21.25 0.02 5.60
N HIS A 461 -20.98 1.03 4.77
CA HIS A 461 -21.49 2.40 4.86
C HIS A 461 -22.59 2.71 3.83
N GLU A 462 -22.77 1.86 2.81
CA GLU A 462 -23.53 2.17 1.58
C GLU A 462 -24.97 2.66 1.83
N LYS A 463 -25.58 2.29 2.96
CA LYS A 463 -27.00 2.58 3.31
C LYS A 463 -27.25 3.99 3.84
N TYR A 464 -26.25 4.66 4.39
CA TYR A 464 -26.38 5.97 5.05
C TYR A 464 -25.52 7.08 4.43
N LEU A 465 -24.51 6.71 3.63
CA LEU A 465 -23.69 7.66 2.88
C LEU A 465 -24.51 8.57 1.94
N THR A 466 -24.40 9.88 2.15
CA THR A 466 -25.05 10.93 1.35
C THR A 466 -24.14 11.34 0.18
N PRO A 467 -24.61 11.33 -1.09
CA PRO A 467 -23.83 11.84 -2.22
C PRO A 467 -23.46 13.32 -2.06
N LEU A 468 -22.24 13.68 -2.46
CA LEU A 468 -21.76 15.07 -2.38
C LEU A 468 -22.57 16.03 -3.26
N TYR A 469 -23.13 15.53 -4.36
CA TYR A 469 -24.04 16.27 -5.26
C TYR A 469 -25.46 15.73 -5.14
N ARG A 470 -26.43 16.63 -5.00
CA ARG A 470 -27.84 16.35 -4.75
C ARG A 470 -28.68 16.81 -5.96
N PRO A 471 -29.21 15.88 -6.79
CA PRO A 471 -30.00 16.23 -7.97
C PRO A 471 -31.17 17.16 -7.64
N GLY A 472 -31.23 18.32 -8.29
CA GLY A 472 -32.27 19.33 -8.10
C GLY A 472 -32.03 20.33 -6.95
N VAL A 473 -30.91 20.23 -6.22
CA VAL A 473 -30.45 21.25 -5.26
C VAL A 473 -29.21 21.96 -5.80
N ASP A 474 -28.22 21.19 -6.25
CA ASP A 474 -26.99 21.75 -6.81
C ASP A 474 -27.22 22.18 -8.27
N VAL A 475 -27.23 23.49 -8.50
CA VAL A 475 -27.16 24.08 -9.84
C VAL A 475 -25.76 23.81 -10.41
N ASP A 476 -25.69 23.48 -11.70
CA ASP A 476 -24.43 23.14 -12.38
C ASP A 476 -23.36 24.23 -12.16
N LEU A 477 -22.33 23.88 -11.38
CA LEU A 477 -21.25 24.78 -10.99
C LEU A 477 -20.37 25.22 -12.18
N ASN A 478 -20.52 24.60 -13.36
CA ASN A 478 -19.95 25.14 -14.60
C ASN A 478 -20.49 26.55 -14.93
N ALA A 479 -21.66 26.92 -14.44
CA ALA A 479 -22.21 28.28 -14.55
C ALA A 479 -21.44 29.33 -13.74
N LEU A 480 -20.57 28.94 -12.79
CA LEU A 480 -19.75 29.85 -11.98
C LEU A 480 -18.33 30.10 -12.53
N LYS A 481 -18.06 29.72 -13.78
CA LYS A 481 -16.77 29.95 -14.50
C LYS A 481 -16.42 31.44 -14.78
N GLY A 482 -16.97 32.38 -14.02
CA GLY A 482 -16.65 33.81 -14.06
C GLY A 482 -16.09 34.39 -12.74
N GLY A 483 -16.02 33.60 -11.66
CA GLY A 483 -15.66 34.06 -10.31
C GLY A 483 -14.18 33.92 -9.94
N HIS A 484 -13.27 34.56 -10.67
CA HIS A 484 -11.87 34.70 -10.25
C HIS A 484 -11.69 35.82 -9.20
N ASP A 485 -12.34 35.70 -8.04
CA ASP A 485 -12.02 36.52 -6.87
C ASP A 485 -11.05 35.76 -5.95
N ALA A 486 -9.89 36.37 -5.71
CA ALA A 486 -8.81 35.73 -4.96
C ALA A 486 -9.16 35.63 -3.47
N VAL A 487 -9.09 34.41 -2.91
CA VAL A 487 -9.02 34.22 -1.45
C VAL A 487 -7.62 34.64 -1.00
N THR A 488 -7.42 35.94 -0.82
CA THR A 488 -6.19 36.49 -0.24
C THR A 488 -6.13 36.13 1.24
N PHE A 489 -5.41 35.06 1.56
CA PHE A 489 -4.98 34.81 2.94
C PHE A 489 -4.07 35.95 3.40
N THR A 490 -4.50 36.70 4.41
CA THR A 490 -3.63 37.62 5.15
C THR A 490 -2.75 36.81 6.10
N HIS A 491 -1.43 37.07 6.05
CA HIS A 491 -0.41 36.48 6.94
C HIS A 491 -0.65 36.82 8.42
#